data_AF-A0A2D8RCZ0-F1
#
_entry.id   AF-A0A2D8RCZ0-F1
#
_cell.length_a   1.000
_cell.length_b   1.000
_cell.length_c   1.000
_cell.angle_alpha   90.00
_cell.angle_beta   90.00
_cell.angle_gamma   90.00
#
_symmetry.space_group_name_H-M   'P 1'
#
loop_
_entity.id
_entity.type
_entity.pdbx_description
1 polymer ?
#
loop_
_entity_poly.entity_id
_entity_poly.type
_entity_poly.pdbx_seq_one_letter_code
_entity_poly.pdbx_strand_id
1 'polypeptide(L)'
;MKITQIRSATLIIETRDFHILVDPMLARQSTLPKLRYFKSNQRNPLVELPETFHDLKQQVDYALITHCQKRHFDHLDRAGVHWLRKHSITTFCTTHDAGYLQKKGIPAQALKDKVSTFFTGTIEQIPARHTTGWLTPFMEHGVGYFIQLENEPSLYLMGDTILTDVIREFVSRQQPDYIVAPTGKAQFDVGVPLLLNEEEIIELASLSTGKIIANHMNALDHCRITRRDLTQLLVEHSLTDRFIIPEDGETIALDLRQSPASTRAPGGSSSGETARQSVVSNRNQGVLP
;
A
#
# COMPACT_ATOMS: atom_id res chain seq x y z
N MET A 1 -13.26 -4.82 1.23
CA MET A 1 -12.34 -4.47 0.12
C MET A 1 -11.79 -5.76 -0.47
N LYS A 2 -11.42 -5.79 -1.75
CA LYS A 2 -10.62 -6.89 -2.33
C LYS A 2 -9.40 -6.33 -3.02
N ILE A 3 -8.36 -7.14 -3.12
CA ILE A 3 -7.20 -6.86 -3.97
C ILE A 3 -7.02 -8.01 -4.92
N THR A 4 -6.93 -7.70 -6.21
CA THR A 4 -6.50 -8.66 -7.22
C THR A 4 -5.07 -8.33 -7.64
N GLN A 5 -4.12 -9.21 -7.32
CA GLN A 5 -2.75 -9.12 -7.81
C GLN A 5 -2.78 -9.37 -9.32
N ILE A 6 -2.26 -8.44 -10.14
CA ILE A 6 -2.23 -8.65 -11.60
C ILE A 6 -0.86 -9.18 -12.01
N ARG A 7 0.20 -8.39 -11.84
CA ARG A 7 1.57 -8.75 -12.19
C ARG A 7 2.54 -7.67 -11.71
N SER A 8 3.67 -8.05 -11.10
CA SER A 8 4.61 -7.08 -10.53
C SER A 8 3.93 -6.12 -9.53
N ALA A 9 4.16 -4.80 -9.66
CA ALA A 9 3.48 -3.75 -8.93
C ALA A 9 1.99 -3.58 -9.31
N THR A 10 1.58 -4.05 -10.48
CA THR A 10 0.21 -3.88 -10.96
C THR A 10 -0.76 -4.73 -10.15
N LEU A 11 -1.75 -4.06 -9.54
CA LEU A 11 -2.87 -4.68 -8.83
C LEU A 11 -4.15 -3.87 -9.06
N ILE A 12 -5.29 -4.48 -8.75
CA ILE A 12 -6.58 -3.78 -8.71
C ILE A 12 -7.08 -3.79 -7.28
N ILE A 13 -7.43 -2.62 -6.76
CA ILE A 13 -8.16 -2.46 -5.50
C ILE A 13 -9.64 -2.39 -5.85
N GLU A 14 -10.41 -3.32 -5.32
CA GLU A 14 -11.86 -3.33 -5.48
C GLU A 14 -12.53 -2.92 -4.17
N THR A 15 -13.29 -1.84 -4.22
CA THR A 15 -14.17 -1.42 -3.12
C THR A 15 -15.61 -1.78 -3.45
N ARG A 16 -16.54 -1.49 -2.55
CA ARG A 16 -17.97 -1.62 -2.84
C ARG A 16 -18.43 -0.76 -4.03
N ASP A 17 -17.84 0.42 -4.21
CA ASP A 17 -18.40 1.46 -5.09
C ASP A 17 -17.55 1.74 -6.34
N PHE A 18 -16.27 1.37 -6.33
CA PHE A 18 -15.34 1.63 -7.44
C PHE A 18 -14.12 0.70 -7.42
N HIS A 19 -13.45 0.60 -8.57
CA HIS A 19 -12.19 -0.13 -8.73
C HIS A 19 -11.04 0.79 -9.14
N ILE A 20 -9.88 0.60 -8.52
CA ILE A 20 -8.65 1.37 -8.78
C ILE A 20 -7.57 0.45 -9.35
N LEU A 21 -7.09 0.74 -10.55
CA LEU A 21 -5.91 0.11 -11.14
C LEU A 21 -4.64 0.82 -10.67
N VAL A 22 -3.78 0.10 -9.96
CA VAL A 22 -2.51 0.63 -9.44
C VAL A 22 -1.38 0.27 -10.40
N ASP A 23 -0.50 1.23 -10.71
CA ASP A 23 0.75 1.06 -11.46
C ASP A 23 0.65 0.11 -12.68
N PRO A 24 -0.08 0.51 -13.75
CA PRO A 24 -0.40 -0.37 -14.86
C PRO A 24 0.78 -0.62 -15.82
N MET A 25 1.49 -1.73 -15.60
CA MET A 25 2.44 -2.34 -16.53
C MET A 25 1.73 -3.41 -17.38
N LEU A 26 1.15 -2.99 -18.51
CA LEU A 26 0.24 -3.80 -19.34
C LEU A 26 0.87 -4.36 -20.61
N ALA A 27 2.19 -4.27 -20.77
CA ALA A 27 2.89 -4.80 -21.93
C ALA A 27 2.81 -6.34 -21.98
N ARG A 28 2.82 -6.89 -23.20
CA ARG A 28 2.92 -8.35 -23.39
C ARG A 28 4.26 -8.87 -22.88
N GLN A 29 4.31 -10.14 -22.53
CA GLN A 29 5.52 -10.82 -22.11
C GLN A 29 6.67 -10.55 -23.10
N SER A 30 7.88 -10.35 -22.58
CA SER A 30 9.12 -10.19 -23.35
C SER A 30 9.14 -9.02 -24.36
N THR A 31 8.31 -7.99 -24.21
CA THR A 31 8.27 -6.85 -25.14
C THR A 31 9.08 -5.64 -24.70
N LEU A 32 9.28 -5.44 -23.39
CA LEU A 32 10.03 -4.34 -22.79
C LEU A 32 11.54 -4.66 -22.74
N PRO A 33 12.41 -3.63 -22.66
CA PRO A 33 13.84 -3.85 -22.49
C PRO A 33 14.16 -4.52 -21.15
N LYS A 34 15.37 -5.06 -21.06
CA LYS A 34 15.90 -5.62 -19.81
C LYS A 34 16.15 -4.51 -18.80
N LEU A 35 15.99 -4.82 -17.52
CA LEU A 35 16.40 -3.91 -16.44
C LEU A 35 17.80 -4.27 -15.93
N ARG A 36 18.28 -5.49 -16.20
CA ARG A 36 19.69 -5.88 -16.00
C ARG A 36 20.47 -5.81 -17.32
N TYR A 37 21.66 -5.23 -17.25
CA TYR A 37 22.54 -5.06 -18.41
C TYR A 37 23.52 -6.22 -18.57
N PHE A 38 24.03 -6.79 -17.47
CA PHE A 38 25.12 -7.78 -17.53
C PHE A 38 24.72 -9.20 -17.12
N LYS A 39 23.66 -9.35 -16.32
CA LYS A 39 23.38 -10.61 -15.62
C LYS A 39 22.04 -11.27 -15.99
N SER A 40 21.33 -10.75 -16.99
CA SER A 40 20.15 -11.41 -17.55
C SER A 40 20.06 -11.20 -19.06
N ASN A 41 19.55 -12.22 -19.76
CA ASN A 41 19.19 -12.14 -21.18
C ASN A 41 17.69 -12.06 -21.44
N GLN A 42 16.87 -12.09 -20.39
CA GLN A 42 15.42 -12.12 -20.52
C GLN A 42 14.85 -10.71 -20.72
N ARG A 43 13.85 -10.59 -21.59
CA ARG A 43 13.10 -9.36 -21.79
C ARG A 43 11.93 -9.32 -20.81
N ASN A 44 11.52 -8.13 -20.43
CA ASN A 44 10.42 -7.93 -19.49
C ASN A 44 9.09 -7.69 -20.21
N PRO A 45 7.95 -7.93 -19.55
CA PRO A 45 7.79 -8.74 -18.36
C PRO A 45 8.11 -10.23 -18.62
N LEU A 46 8.49 -10.98 -17.59
CA LEU A 46 8.85 -12.40 -17.68
C LEU A 46 7.64 -13.33 -17.85
N VAL A 47 6.45 -12.85 -17.52
CA VAL A 47 5.17 -13.59 -17.58
C VAL A 47 4.12 -12.75 -18.28
N GLU A 48 3.08 -13.38 -18.82
CA GLU A 48 1.94 -12.67 -19.42
C GLU A 48 1.03 -12.02 -18.36
N LEU A 49 0.10 -11.16 -18.79
CA LEU A 49 -0.99 -10.72 -17.92
C LEU A 49 -1.92 -11.91 -17.62
N PRO A 50 -2.44 -12.03 -16.39
CA PRO A 50 -3.36 -13.12 -16.06
C PRO A 50 -4.69 -12.96 -16.78
N GLU A 51 -5.36 -14.08 -17.07
CA GLU A 51 -6.66 -14.09 -17.76
C GLU A 51 -7.70 -13.24 -17.03
N THR A 52 -7.71 -13.26 -15.69
CA THR A 52 -8.63 -12.48 -14.86
C THR A 52 -8.56 -10.96 -15.12
N PHE A 53 -7.41 -10.44 -15.55
CA PHE A 53 -7.28 -9.03 -15.89
C PHE A 53 -8.13 -8.64 -17.11
N HIS A 54 -8.42 -9.57 -18.02
CA HIS A 54 -9.19 -9.27 -19.23
C HIS A 54 -10.62 -8.82 -18.92
N ASP A 55 -11.22 -9.39 -17.88
CA ASP A 55 -12.56 -9.05 -17.42
C ASP A 55 -12.52 -7.88 -16.44
N LEU A 56 -11.60 -7.90 -15.47
CA LEU A 56 -11.52 -6.87 -14.43
C LEU A 56 -11.20 -5.49 -14.97
N LYS A 57 -10.36 -5.37 -16.02
CA LYS A 57 -10.01 -4.06 -16.59
C LYS A 57 -11.20 -3.29 -17.13
N GLN A 58 -12.31 -3.95 -17.47
CA GLN A 58 -13.53 -3.28 -17.95
C GLN A 58 -14.30 -2.58 -16.83
N GLN A 59 -14.00 -2.93 -15.58
CA GLN A 59 -14.66 -2.40 -14.40
C GLN A 59 -13.80 -1.34 -13.70
N VAL A 60 -12.62 -1.01 -14.23
CA VAL A 60 -11.71 -0.02 -13.65
C VAL A 60 -12.26 1.38 -13.87
N ASP A 61 -12.51 2.09 -12.77
CA ASP A 61 -13.02 3.45 -12.78
C ASP A 61 -11.89 4.48 -12.69
N TYR A 62 -10.88 4.17 -11.88
CA TYR A 62 -9.77 5.05 -11.56
C TYR A 62 -8.43 4.34 -11.68
N ALA A 63 -7.36 5.13 -11.78
CA ALA A 63 -6.00 4.62 -11.65
C ALA A 63 -5.25 5.37 -10.55
N LEU A 64 -4.24 4.74 -9.98
CA LEU A 64 -3.33 5.32 -9.00
C LEU A 64 -1.89 5.01 -9.41
N ILE A 65 -1.05 6.03 -9.48
CA ILE A 65 0.35 5.91 -9.89
C ILE A 65 1.26 6.29 -8.74
N THR A 66 2.12 5.36 -8.32
CA THR A 66 3.14 5.60 -7.28
C THR A 66 4.32 6.41 -7.83
N HIS A 67 4.74 6.13 -9.06
CA HIS A 67 5.71 6.90 -9.81
C HIS A 67 5.71 6.52 -11.30
N CYS A 68 6.16 7.42 -12.17
CA CYS A 68 6.16 7.15 -13.62
C CYS A 68 7.16 7.94 -14.47
N GLN A 69 8.08 8.71 -13.87
CA GLN A 69 9.09 9.44 -14.63
C GLN A 69 10.36 8.60 -14.83
N LYS A 70 11.43 9.23 -15.35
CA LYS A 70 12.76 8.65 -15.70
C LYS A 70 12.80 7.21 -16.24
N ARG A 71 11.76 6.79 -16.97
CA ARG A 71 11.60 5.47 -17.60
C ARG A 71 11.26 4.32 -16.64
N HIS A 72 10.52 4.58 -15.57
CA HIS A 72 9.88 3.57 -14.72
C HIS A 72 8.71 2.86 -15.44
N PHE A 73 9.06 2.08 -16.48
CA PHE A 73 8.08 1.32 -17.26
C PHE A 73 7.54 0.10 -16.51
N ASP A 74 8.19 -0.29 -15.42
CA ASP A 74 7.76 -1.29 -14.46
C ASP A 74 6.52 -0.88 -13.66
N HIS A 75 6.21 0.43 -13.59
CA HIS A 75 4.99 0.97 -12.98
C HIS A 75 4.05 1.61 -13.99
N LEU A 76 4.57 2.17 -15.09
CA LEU A 76 3.73 2.70 -16.17
C LEU A 76 4.41 2.55 -17.54
N ASP A 77 4.11 1.45 -18.23
CA ASP A 77 4.62 1.23 -19.58
C ASP A 77 3.77 1.91 -20.67
N ARG A 78 4.22 1.77 -21.92
CA ARG A 78 3.53 2.35 -23.08
C ARG A 78 2.13 1.77 -23.30
N ALA A 79 1.90 0.51 -22.96
CA ALA A 79 0.60 -0.14 -23.09
C ALA A 79 -0.36 0.37 -22.01
N GLY A 80 0.11 0.54 -20.78
CA GLY A 80 -0.60 1.20 -19.68
C GLY A 80 -1.00 2.63 -20.03
N VAL A 81 -0.05 3.44 -20.52
CA VAL A 81 -0.33 4.81 -20.99
C VAL A 81 -1.39 4.82 -22.09
N HIS A 82 -1.26 3.94 -23.08
CA HIS A 82 -2.24 3.85 -24.17
C HIS A 82 -3.62 3.48 -23.64
N TRP A 83 -3.69 2.51 -22.73
CA TRP A 83 -4.94 2.03 -22.16
C TRP A 83 -5.62 3.11 -21.32
N LEU A 84 -4.92 3.76 -20.39
CA LEU A 84 -5.46 4.84 -19.56
C LEU A 84 -6.00 5.99 -20.40
N ARG A 85 -5.24 6.43 -21.42
CA ARG A 85 -5.66 7.49 -22.33
C ARG A 85 -6.87 7.08 -23.16
N LYS A 86 -6.88 5.85 -23.71
CA LYS A 86 -7.96 5.38 -24.57
C LYS A 86 -9.31 5.34 -23.85
N HIS A 87 -9.30 4.98 -22.57
CA HIS A 87 -10.51 4.87 -21.75
C HIS A 87 -10.76 6.11 -20.88
N SER A 88 -9.93 7.15 -21.01
CA SER A 88 -10.04 8.40 -20.24
C SER A 88 -10.11 8.18 -18.72
N ILE A 89 -9.31 7.25 -18.21
CA ILE A 89 -9.31 6.89 -16.78
C ILE A 89 -8.73 8.04 -15.96
N THR A 90 -9.50 8.53 -14.99
CA THR A 90 -9.02 9.51 -14.02
C THR A 90 -7.91 8.87 -13.18
N THR A 91 -6.73 9.46 -13.25
CA THR A 91 -5.50 8.87 -12.69
C THR A 91 -4.99 9.76 -11.56
N PHE A 92 -5.07 9.24 -10.33
CA PHE A 92 -4.48 9.85 -9.15
C PHE A 92 -2.96 9.67 -9.15
N CYS A 93 -2.24 10.72 -8.78
CA CYS A 93 -0.78 10.73 -8.79
C CYS A 93 -0.23 11.83 -7.87
N THR A 94 1.09 11.86 -7.72
CA THR A 94 1.79 12.98 -7.08
C THR A 94 1.68 14.25 -7.92
N THR A 95 1.88 15.42 -7.29
CA THR A 95 2.02 16.70 -8.00
C THR A 95 3.21 16.70 -8.97
N HIS A 96 4.28 15.96 -8.64
CA HIS A 96 5.45 15.77 -9.47
C HIS A 96 5.09 15.11 -10.81
N ASP A 97 4.24 14.08 -10.79
CA ASP A 97 3.92 13.26 -11.97
C ASP A 97 2.75 13.75 -12.80
N ALA A 98 1.88 14.58 -12.22
CA ALA A 98 0.69 15.10 -12.90
C ALA A 98 1.02 15.74 -14.27
N GLY A 99 2.07 16.56 -14.33
CA GLY A 99 2.49 17.20 -15.59
C GLY A 99 3.00 16.21 -16.64
N TYR A 100 3.65 15.12 -16.22
CA TYR A 100 4.09 14.06 -17.13
C TYR A 100 2.89 13.29 -17.71
N LEU A 101 1.93 12.89 -16.87
CA LEU A 101 0.73 12.18 -17.28
C LEU A 101 -0.15 13.03 -18.21
N GLN A 102 -0.34 14.31 -17.91
CA GLN A 102 -1.10 15.24 -18.76
C GLN A 102 -0.47 15.38 -20.16
N LYS A 103 0.86 15.47 -20.26
CA LYS A 103 1.57 15.48 -21.56
C LYS A 103 1.36 14.21 -22.38
N LYS A 104 1.04 13.09 -21.72
CA LYS A 104 0.67 11.82 -22.38
C LYS A 104 -0.81 11.76 -22.76
N GLY A 105 -1.62 12.75 -22.40
CA GLY A 105 -3.06 12.79 -22.63
C GLY A 105 -3.87 12.00 -21.62
N ILE A 106 -3.30 11.70 -20.45
CA ILE A 106 -4.01 10.99 -19.37
C ILE A 106 -4.67 12.04 -18.45
N PRO A 107 -5.96 11.90 -18.10
CA PRO A 107 -6.61 12.75 -17.10
C PRO A 107 -5.97 12.54 -15.73
N ALA A 108 -5.12 13.47 -15.30
CA ALA A 108 -4.36 13.34 -14.05
C ALA A 108 -4.95 14.21 -12.93
N GLN A 109 -5.20 13.60 -11.76
CA GLN A 109 -5.62 14.26 -10.54
C GLN A 109 -4.49 14.22 -9.50
N ALA A 110 -3.84 15.36 -9.29
CA ALA A 110 -2.73 15.48 -8.37
C ALA A 110 -3.20 15.48 -6.90
N LEU A 111 -2.60 14.62 -6.09
CA LEU A 111 -2.73 14.62 -4.63
C LEU A 111 -1.75 15.66 -4.07
N LYS A 112 -2.27 16.84 -3.73
CA LYS A 112 -1.46 18.03 -3.43
C LYS A 112 -0.83 18.01 -2.05
N ASP A 113 -1.60 17.52 -1.08
CA ASP A 113 -1.23 17.55 0.32
C ASP A 113 -0.70 16.19 0.76
N LYS A 114 0.05 16.18 1.87
CA LYS A 114 0.51 14.93 2.48
C LYS A 114 -0.67 13.99 2.76
N VAL A 115 -1.77 14.53 3.29
CA VAL A 115 -3.04 13.84 3.44
C VAL A 115 -4.07 14.57 2.60
N SER A 116 -4.70 13.88 1.66
CA SER A 116 -5.76 14.41 0.80
C SER A 116 -7.07 13.68 1.06
N THR A 117 -8.20 14.35 0.85
CA THR A 117 -9.51 13.68 0.77
C THR A 117 -9.49 12.71 -0.42
N PHE A 118 -9.98 11.49 -0.21
CA PHE A 118 -9.99 10.43 -1.19
C PHE A 118 -11.31 9.66 -1.09
N PHE A 119 -12.22 9.94 -2.02
CA PHE A 119 -13.60 9.42 -2.00
C PHE A 119 -14.29 9.70 -0.65
N THR A 120 -14.71 8.66 0.06
CA THR A 120 -15.36 8.74 1.38
C THR A 120 -14.38 8.93 2.54
N GLY A 121 -13.07 8.85 2.30
CA GLY A 121 -12.06 8.97 3.35
C GLY A 121 -10.81 9.74 2.93
N THR A 122 -9.64 9.17 3.20
CA THR A 122 -8.35 9.85 3.05
C THR A 122 -7.31 8.99 2.34
N ILE A 123 -6.37 9.68 1.70
CA ILE A 123 -5.14 9.09 1.17
C ILE A 123 -3.95 9.90 1.69
N GLU A 124 -3.02 9.23 2.37
CA GLU A 124 -1.78 9.81 2.86
C GLU A 124 -0.59 9.36 2.01
N GLN A 125 0.19 10.32 1.54
CA GLN A 125 1.45 10.13 0.82
C GLN A 125 2.59 9.88 1.80
N ILE A 126 3.19 8.69 1.71
CA ILE A 126 4.35 8.27 2.51
C ILE A 126 5.57 8.20 1.61
N PRO A 127 6.65 8.96 1.88
CA PRO A 127 7.85 8.94 1.05
C PRO A 127 8.45 7.53 0.92
N ALA A 128 8.57 7.04 -0.32
CA ALA A 128 9.19 5.76 -0.67
C ALA A 128 10.56 6.02 -1.31
N ARG A 129 11.60 5.32 -0.84
CA ARG A 129 13.00 5.56 -1.26
C ARG A 129 13.74 4.25 -1.40
N HIS A 130 14.60 4.17 -2.41
CA HIS A 130 15.38 2.98 -2.74
C HIS A 130 16.74 2.86 -2.03
N THR A 131 17.33 3.96 -1.55
CA THR A 131 18.69 3.97 -0.98
C THR A 131 18.79 4.95 0.17
N THR A 132 19.73 4.68 1.09
CA THR A 132 20.27 5.66 2.03
C THR A 132 21.65 6.13 1.53
N GLY A 133 22.10 7.33 1.93
CA GLY A 133 23.45 7.83 1.65
C GLY A 133 23.59 8.71 0.39
N TRP A 134 24.82 8.85 -0.12
CA TRP A 134 25.20 9.87 -1.12
C TRP A 134 24.56 9.68 -2.50
N LEU A 135 24.02 8.50 -2.81
CA LEU A 135 23.31 8.20 -4.06
C LEU A 135 21.85 8.69 -4.07
N THR A 136 21.29 9.03 -2.90
CA THR A 136 19.88 9.43 -2.73
C THR A 136 19.43 10.54 -3.70
N PRO A 137 20.19 11.64 -3.92
CA PRO A 137 19.74 12.73 -4.79
C PRO A 137 19.61 12.33 -6.28
N PHE A 138 20.21 11.21 -6.68
CA PHE A 138 20.26 10.79 -8.07
C PHE A 138 19.17 9.79 -8.45
N MET A 139 18.47 9.21 -7.46
CA MET A 139 17.41 8.24 -7.70
C MET A 139 16.05 8.94 -7.81
N GLU A 140 15.17 8.41 -8.67
CA GLU A 140 13.76 8.78 -8.55
C GLU A 140 13.22 8.24 -7.22
N HIS A 141 12.33 9.00 -6.61
CA HIS A 141 11.66 8.59 -5.38
C HIS A 141 10.21 8.32 -5.73
N GLY A 142 9.74 7.13 -5.38
CA GLY A 142 8.33 6.82 -5.43
C GLY A 142 7.58 7.43 -4.26
N VAL A 143 6.29 7.13 -4.21
CA VAL A 143 5.47 7.37 -3.04
C VAL A 143 4.67 6.12 -2.69
N GLY A 144 4.57 5.82 -1.41
CA GLY A 144 3.58 4.91 -0.88
C GLY A 144 2.28 5.65 -0.57
N TYR A 145 1.15 4.95 -0.62
CA TYR A 145 -0.16 5.51 -0.33
C TYR A 145 -0.84 4.73 0.78
N PHE A 146 -1.15 5.41 1.88
CA PHE A 146 -2.01 4.88 2.92
C PHE A 146 -3.44 5.34 2.70
N ILE A 147 -4.32 4.39 2.42
CA ILE A 147 -5.71 4.61 2.02
C ILE A 147 -6.60 4.18 3.18
N GLN A 148 -7.49 5.08 3.60
CA GLN A 148 -8.52 4.82 4.58
C GLN A 148 -9.85 5.25 3.99
N LEU A 149 -10.78 4.32 3.81
CA LEU A 149 -12.13 4.59 3.32
C LEU A 149 -13.14 4.20 4.40
N GLU A 150 -14.32 4.81 4.37
CA GLU A 150 -15.38 4.47 5.31
C GLU A 150 -15.81 3.00 5.12
N ASN A 151 -15.92 2.26 6.22
CA ASN A 151 -16.35 0.85 6.25
C ASN A 151 -15.47 -0.11 5.43
N GLU A 152 -14.21 0.25 5.17
CA GLU A 152 -13.23 -0.59 4.50
C GLU A 152 -11.95 -0.71 5.35
N PRO A 153 -11.21 -1.82 5.28
CA PRO A 153 -9.93 -1.93 5.97
C PRO A 153 -8.94 -0.89 5.46
N SER A 154 -8.08 -0.41 6.36
CA SER A 154 -6.99 0.49 5.99
C SER A 154 -5.91 -0.26 5.20
N LEU A 155 -5.46 0.34 4.09
CA LEU A 155 -4.54 -0.28 3.16
C LEU A 155 -3.33 0.61 2.97
N TYR A 156 -2.13 0.09 3.24
CA TYR A 156 -0.90 0.79 2.91
C TYR A 156 -0.21 0.15 1.70
N LEU A 157 -0.23 0.86 0.58
CA LEU A 157 0.61 0.55 -0.58
C LEU A 157 1.99 1.15 -0.32
N MET A 158 3.00 0.32 -0.05
CA MET A 158 4.34 0.84 0.28
C MET A 158 5.01 1.56 -0.89
N GLY A 159 4.62 1.22 -2.12
CA GLY A 159 5.34 1.63 -3.31
C GLY A 159 6.76 1.04 -3.31
N ASP A 160 7.58 1.55 -4.21
CA ASP A 160 8.92 1.05 -4.47
C ASP A 160 9.94 1.62 -3.49
N THR A 161 10.30 0.82 -2.48
CA THR A 161 11.08 1.31 -1.32
C THR A 161 11.86 0.21 -0.60
N ILE A 162 12.95 0.62 0.05
CA ILE A 162 13.55 -0.08 1.19
C ILE A 162 12.83 0.29 2.49
N LEU A 163 13.12 -0.38 3.60
CA LEU A 163 12.51 -0.07 4.89
C LEU A 163 13.23 1.14 5.50
N THR A 164 12.72 2.34 5.23
CA THR A 164 13.28 3.59 5.77
C THR A 164 12.72 3.91 7.15
N ASP A 165 13.39 4.78 7.91
CA ASP A 165 12.91 5.20 9.24
C ASP A 165 11.54 5.87 9.19
N VAL A 166 11.26 6.63 8.13
CA VAL A 166 9.93 7.21 7.89
C VAL A 166 8.86 6.12 7.81
N ILE A 167 9.16 5.01 7.13
CA ILE A 167 8.25 3.87 7.02
C ILE A 167 8.16 3.11 8.33
N ARG A 168 9.29 2.89 9.03
CA ARG A 168 9.30 2.23 10.35
C ARG A 168 8.41 2.96 11.34
N GLU A 169 8.58 4.28 11.45
CA GLU A 169 7.78 5.14 12.32
C GLU A 169 6.31 5.13 11.90
N PHE A 170 6.04 5.24 10.60
CA PHE A 170 4.69 5.24 10.06
C PHE A 170 3.95 3.93 10.37
N VAL A 171 4.54 2.77 10.05
CA VAL A 171 3.91 1.46 10.27
C VAL A 171 3.70 1.22 11.77
N SER A 172 4.72 1.52 12.60
CA SER A 172 4.63 1.35 14.05
C SER A 172 3.51 2.19 14.65
N ARG A 173 3.31 3.42 14.18
CA ARG A 173 2.29 4.33 14.69
C ARG A 173 0.89 4.04 14.12
N GLN A 174 0.76 3.90 12.80
CA GLN A 174 -0.54 3.84 12.14
C GLN A 174 -1.13 2.44 12.09
N GLN A 175 -0.30 1.39 12.19
CA GLN A 175 -0.73 -0.01 12.20
C GLN A 175 -1.73 -0.39 11.08
N PRO A 176 -1.41 -0.13 9.78
CA PRO A 176 -2.34 -0.39 8.66
C PRO A 176 -2.90 -1.82 8.65
N ASP A 177 -4.19 -1.99 8.34
CA ASP A 177 -4.86 -3.29 8.34
C ASP A 177 -4.16 -4.31 7.45
N TYR A 178 -3.84 -3.84 6.25
CA TYR A 178 -3.06 -4.56 5.26
C TYR A 178 -1.94 -3.66 4.72
N ILE A 179 -0.79 -4.27 4.46
CA ILE A 179 0.36 -3.60 3.84
C ILE A 179 0.70 -4.35 2.55
N VAL A 180 0.64 -3.69 1.40
CA VAL A 180 1.16 -4.24 0.14
C VAL A 180 2.64 -3.87 0.05
N ALA A 181 3.51 -4.86 0.15
CA ALA A 181 4.95 -4.70 0.27
C ALA A 181 5.70 -5.21 -0.97
N PRO A 182 6.67 -4.44 -1.50
CA PRO A 182 7.49 -4.88 -2.63
C PRO A 182 8.55 -5.88 -2.16
N THR A 183 8.28 -7.17 -2.31
CA THR A 183 9.08 -8.26 -1.71
C THR A 183 9.98 -9.01 -2.71
N GLY A 184 10.03 -8.55 -3.97
CA GLY A 184 10.84 -9.19 -5.01
C GLY A 184 12.36 -8.99 -4.89
N LYS A 185 12.84 -8.17 -3.93
CA LYS A 185 14.26 -7.80 -3.75
C LYS A 185 14.92 -7.43 -5.08
N ALA A 186 14.48 -6.32 -5.65
CA ALA A 186 15.11 -5.72 -6.79
C ALA A 186 16.49 -5.16 -6.42
N GLN A 187 17.49 -5.37 -7.27
CA GLN A 187 18.81 -4.76 -7.13
C GLN A 187 19.38 -4.40 -8.50
N PHE A 188 20.02 -3.24 -8.61
CA PHE A 188 20.85 -2.95 -9.78
C PHE A 188 22.00 -3.97 -9.91
N ASP A 189 22.57 -4.10 -11.11
CA ASP A 189 23.67 -5.04 -11.36
C ASP A 189 24.90 -4.80 -10.46
N VAL A 190 25.05 -3.55 -9.98
CA VAL A 190 26.09 -3.08 -9.04
C VAL A 190 25.74 -3.28 -7.55
N GLY A 191 24.63 -3.94 -7.23
CA GLY A 191 24.29 -4.36 -5.86
C GLY A 191 23.53 -3.35 -5.00
N VAL A 192 23.15 -2.19 -5.55
CA VAL A 192 22.30 -1.22 -4.84
C VAL A 192 20.89 -1.80 -4.70
N PRO A 193 20.36 -1.97 -3.47
CA PRO A 193 18.99 -2.43 -3.26
C PRO A 193 18.01 -1.40 -3.79
N LEU A 194 16.90 -1.90 -4.32
CA LEU A 194 15.77 -1.08 -4.78
C LEU A 194 14.53 -1.36 -3.94
N LEU A 195 14.35 -2.60 -3.50
CA LEU A 195 13.22 -3.03 -2.70
C LEU A 195 13.70 -3.67 -1.40
N LEU A 196 12.74 -4.06 -0.56
CA LEU A 196 12.99 -4.74 0.71
C LEU A 196 13.91 -5.95 0.51
N ASN A 197 14.95 -6.04 1.34
CA ASN A 197 15.70 -7.28 1.54
C ASN A 197 14.99 -8.20 2.55
N GLU A 198 15.52 -9.40 2.74
CA GLU A 198 14.97 -10.44 3.61
C GLU A 198 14.88 -9.98 5.06
N GLU A 199 15.91 -9.31 5.58
CA GLU A 199 15.92 -8.77 6.94
C GLU A 199 14.85 -7.70 7.15
N GLU A 200 14.67 -6.82 6.16
CA GLU A 200 13.64 -5.77 6.15
C GLU A 200 12.22 -6.35 6.04
N ILE A 201 12.04 -7.46 5.32
CA ILE A 201 10.75 -8.18 5.27
C ILE A 201 10.39 -8.73 6.65
N ILE A 202 11.35 -9.34 7.34
CA ILE A 202 11.18 -9.86 8.71
C ILE A 202 10.90 -8.71 9.68
N GLU A 203 11.67 -7.62 9.58
CA GLU A 203 11.50 -6.43 10.41
C GLU A 203 10.10 -5.83 10.22
N LEU A 204 9.63 -5.66 8.98
CA LEU A 204 8.29 -5.14 8.68
C LEU A 204 7.18 -5.96 9.36
N ALA A 205 7.33 -7.29 9.37
CA ALA A 205 6.39 -8.18 10.04
C ALA A 205 6.36 -8.03 11.57
N SER A 206 7.49 -7.62 12.16
CA SER A 206 7.58 -7.31 13.60
C SER A 206 7.01 -5.93 13.96
N LEU A 207 7.08 -4.96 13.04
CA LEU A 207 6.59 -3.60 13.26
C LEU A 207 5.07 -3.48 13.11
N SER A 208 4.49 -4.24 12.18
CA SER A 208 3.05 -4.23 11.93
C SER A 208 2.33 -5.29 12.76
N THR A 209 1.06 -5.04 13.09
CA THR A 209 0.10 -6.02 13.59
C THR A 209 -0.83 -6.55 12.49
N GLY A 210 -0.80 -5.92 11.31
CA GLY A 210 -1.62 -6.28 10.15
C GLY A 210 -1.06 -7.43 9.32
N LYS A 211 -1.77 -7.77 8.24
CA LYS A 211 -1.29 -8.74 7.26
C LYS A 211 -0.46 -8.03 6.20
N ILE A 212 0.58 -8.69 5.71
CA ILE A 212 1.44 -8.17 4.64
C ILE A 212 1.13 -8.93 3.35
N ILE A 213 0.80 -8.23 2.29
CA ILE A 213 0.52 -8.78 0.97
C ILE A 213 1.80 -8.62 0.13
N ALA A 214 2.38 -9.73 -0.28
CA ALA A 214 3.57 -9.75 -1.11
C ALA A 214 3.24 -9.28 -2.54
N ASN A 215 4.02 -8.31 -3.04
CA ASN A 215 3.85 -7.71 -4.36
C ASN A 215 5.22 -7.48 -5.02
N HIS A 216 5.24 -7.09 -6.30
CA HIS A 216 6.46 -6.81 -7.07
C HIS A 216 7.42 -8.01 -7.15
N MET A 217 6.88 -9.21 -7.40
CA MET A 217 7.65 -10.46 -7.50
C MET A 217 7.51 -11.11 -8.88
N ASN A 218 8.45 -11.97 -9.25
CA ASN A 218 8.37 -12.95 -10.35
C ASN A 218 8.01 -12.45 -11.77
N ALA A 219 7.93 -11.13 -11.99
CA ALA A 219 7.53 -10.56 -13.28
C ALA A 219 8.65 -9.79 -14.01
N LEU A 220 9.73 -9.43 -13.30
CA LEU A 220 10.83 -8.63 -13.85
C LEU A 220 12.19 -9.30 -13.58
N ASP A 221 13.10 -9.20 -14.54
CA ASP A 221 14.41 -9.86 -14.55
C ASP A 221 15.37 -9.46 -13.40
N HIS A 222 15.07 -8.34 -12.75
CA HIS A 222 15.85 -7.79 -11.64
C HIS A 222 15.33 -8.19 -10.25
N CYS A 223 14.11 -8.75 -10.15
CA CYS A 223 13.58 -9.30 -8.91
C CYS A 223 14.28 -10.64 -8.62
N ARG A 224 14.94 -10.74 -7.46
CA ARG A 224 15.78 -11.89 -7.10
C ARG A 224 15.10 -12.90 -6.19
N ILE A 225 14.11 -12.47 -5.42
CA ILE A 225 13.33 -13.35 -4.56
C ILE A 225 12.10 -13.81 -5.34
N THR A 226 11.93 -15.12 -5.47
CA THR A 226 10.69 -15.72 -5.96
C THR A 226 9.67 -15.91 -4.84
N ARG A 227 8.38 -16.05 -5.17
CA ARG A 227 7.33 -16.42 -4.20
C ARG A 227 7.71 -17.66 -3.37
N ARG A 228 8.37 -18.64 -4.00
CA ARG A 228 8.87 -19.85 -3.32
C ARG A 228 9.96 -19.52 -2.29
N ASP A 229 10.92 -18.67 -2.66
CA ASP A 229 12.01 -18.27 -1.75
C ASP A 229 11.45 -17.46 -0.57
N LEU A 230 10.50 -16.55 -0.82
CA LEU A 230 9.79 -15.82 0.23
C LEU A 230 9.01 -16.77 1.14
N THR A 231 8.29 -17.75 0.58
CA THR A 231 7.56 -18.75 1.38
C THR A 231 8.50 -19.50 2.31
N GLN A 232 9.66 -19.91 1.82
CA GLN A 232 10.68 -20.59 2.63
C GLN A 232 11.20 -19.67 3.77
N LEU A 233 11.57 -18.43 3.45
CA LEU A 233 12.01 -17.43 4.43
C LEU A 233 10.97 -17.26 5.56
N LEU A 234 9.70 -17.17 5.21
CA LEU A 234 8.64 -16.98 6.19
C LEU A 234 8.42 -18.20 7.08
N VAL A 235 8.58 -19.42 6.55
CA VAL A 235 8.52 -20.65 7.35
C VAL A 235 9.68 -20.69 8.35
N GLU A 236 10.89 -20.39 7.91
CA GLU A 236 12.10 -20.37 8.76
C GLU A 236 11.95 -19.38 9.93
N HIS A 237 11.23 -18.28 9.74
CA HIS A 237 10.99 -17.26 10.75
C HIS A 237 9.62 -17.37 11.46
N SER A 238 8.83 -18.40 11.20
CA SER A 238 7.46 -18.57 11.77
C SER A 238 6.53 -17.37 11.49
N LEU A 239 6.63 -16.80 10.29
CA LEU A 239 5.88 -15.62 9.85
C LEU A 239 4.82 -15.93 8.79
N THR A 240 4.59 -17.19 8.41
CA THR A 240 3.66 -17.56 7.34
C THR A 240 2.26 -16.96 7.54
N ASP A 241 1.73 -16.97 8.75
CA ASP A 241 0.42 -16.39 9.06
C ASP A 241 0.40 -14.86 8.94
N ARG A 242 1.54 -14.18 8.88
CA ARG A 242 1.59 -12.71 8.75
C ARG A 242 1.51 -12.26 7.29
N PHE A 243 1.72 -13.17 6.34
CA PHE A 243 1.82 -12.83 4.93
C PHE A 243 0.73 -13.50 4.09
N ILE A 244 0.40 -12.82 2.99
CA ILE A 244 -0.43 -13.31 1.90
C ILE A 244 0.43 -13.18 0.65
N ILE A 245 0.66 -14.28 -0.07
CA ILE A 245 1.51 -14.29 -1.27
C ILE A 245 0.64 -14.63 -2.47
N PRO A 246 -0.08 -13.63 -3.04
CA PRO A 246 -1.01 -13.90 -4.12
C PRO A 246 -0.26 -14.25 -5.42
N GLU A 247 -0.79 -15.22 -6.14
CA GLU A 247 -0.40 -15.47 -7.53
C GLU A 247 -0.92 -14.39 -8.48
N ASP A 248 -0.33 -14.30 -9.67
CA ASP A 248 -0.80 -13.38 -10.71
C ASP A 248 -2.23 -13.78 -11.13
N GLY A 249 -3.17 -12.87 -10.91
CA GLY A 249 -4.60 -13.04 -11.14
C GLY A 249 -5.42 -13.43 -9.91
N GLU A 250 -4.79 -13.69 -8.76
CA GLU A 250 -5.48 -14.07 -7.53
C GLU A 250 -6.13 -12.86 -6.84
N THR A 251 -7.39 -13.04 -6.45
CA THR A 251 -8.18 -12.06 -5.69
C THR A 251 -8.24 -12.44 -4.22
N ILE A 252 -7.81 -11.53 -3.36
CA ILE A 252 -7.83 -11.66 -1.91
C ILE A 252 -8.91 -10.75 -1.33
N ALA A 253 -9.81 -11.29 -0.51
CA ALA A 253 -10.74 -10.48 0.28
C ALA A 253 -10.03 -9.90 1.51
N LEU A 254 -10.22 -8.61 1.74
CA LEU A 254 -9.68 -7.90 2.89
C LEU A 254 -10.81 -7.52 3.83
N ASP A 255 -10.76 -8.10 5.02
CA ASP A 255 -11.75 -7.89 6.07
C ASP A 255 -11.37 -6.70 6.96
N LEU A 256 -12.37 -5.93 7.38
CA LEU A 256 -12.23 -4.95 8.45
C LEU A 256 -11.71 -5.62 9.72
N ARG A 257 -10.58 -5.15 10.26
CA ARG A 257 -10.18 -5.59 11.59
C ARG A 257 -11.20 -5.06 12.60
N GLN A 258 -11.79 -5.97 13.38
CA GLN A 258 -12.54 -5.56 14.55
C GLN A 258 -11.57 -4.88 15.51
N SER A 259 -11.83 -3.62 15.87
CA SER A 259 -11.09 -2.99 16.96
C SER A 259 -11.19 -3.91 18.18
N PRO A 260 -10.10 -4.14 18.93
CA PRO A 260 -10.20 -4.91 20.17
C PRO A 260 -11.26 -4.22 21.01
N ALA A 261 -12.35 -4.94 21.29
CA ALA A 261 -13.43 -4.42 22.10
C ALA A 261 -12.81 -3.84 23.35
N SER A 262 -13.04 -2.55 23.58
CA SER A 262 -12.79 -1.92 24.87
C SER A 262 -13.39 -2.86 25.91
N THR A 263 -12.52 -3.54 26.67
CA THR A 263 -12.91 -4.33 27.82
C THR A 263 -13.56 -3.36 28.80
N ARG A 264 -14.89 -3.20 28.68
CA ARG A 264 -15.71 -2.62 29.72
C ARG A 264 -15.56 -3.56 30.92
N ALA A 265 -14.76 -3.12 31.90
CA ALA A 265 -14.74 -3.73 33.21
C ALA A 265 -16.20 -3.84 33.72
N PRO A 266 -16.60 -4.98 34.32
CA PRO A 266 -17.93 -5.10 34.89
C PRO A 266 -18.06 -4.07 36.01
N GLY A 267 -19.04 -3.18 35.88
CA GLY A 267 -19.36 -2.18 36.89
C GLY A 267 -19.67 -2.86 38.22
N GLY A 268 -18.83 -2.60 39.22
CA GLY A 268 -19.10 -2.98 40.59
C GLY A 268 -20.33 -2.25 41.10
N SER A 269 -21.33 -3.02 41.50
CA SER A 269 -22.52 -2.58 42.22
C SER A 269 -22.12 -1.97 43.56
N SER A 270 -22.48 -0.70 43.81
CA SER A 270 -22.51 -0.13 45.15
C SER A 270 -23.87 -0.40 45.80
N SER A 271 -23.90 -1.36 46.71
CA SER A 271 -24.97 -1.52 47.71
C SER A 271 -24.49 -0.88 49.02
N GLY A 272 -25.38 -0.18 49.70
CA GLY A 272 -25.05 0.88 50.64
C GLY A 272 -24.69 0.44 52.05
N GLU A 273 -24.40 1.44 52.89
CA GLU A 273 -24.79 1.40 54.29
C GLU A 273 -24.92 2.81 54.88
N THR A 274 -25.98 2.96 55.66
CA THR A 274 -26.51 4.13 56.35
C THR A 274 -25.76 4.48 57.64
N ALA A 275 -25.61 5.78 57.95
CA ALA A 275 -25.56 6.24 59.33
C ALA A 275 -26.15 7.65 59.47
N ARG A 276 -27.17 7.74 60.34
CA ARG A 276 -27.86 8.95 60.80
C ARG A 276 -26.99 9.70 61.82
N GLN A 277 -27.05 11.03 61.87
CA GLN A 277 -27.23 11.78 63.13
C GLN A 277 -27.57 13.28 62.95
N SER A 278 -28.66 13.67 63.61
CA SER A 278 -28.96 14.94 64.33
C SER A 278 -28.92 16.32 63.64
N VAL A 279 -30.12 16.82 63.34
CA VAL A 279 -30.80 18.02 63.91
C VAL A 279 -29.91 19.15 64.45
N VAL A 280 -29.99 20.35 63.83
CA VAL A 280 -30.32 21.64 64.49
C VAL A 280 -30.98 22.57 63.47
N SER A 281 -32.11 23.17 63.87
CA SER A 281 -32.89 24.19 63.16
C SER A 281 -32.26 25.59 63.24
N ASN A 282 -32.41 26.43 62.22
CA ASN A 282 -33.20 27.65 62.35
C ASN A 282 -33.45 28.39 61.04
N ARG A 283 -34.66 28.94 60.94
CA ARG A 283 -35.12 29.94 59.96
C ARG A 283 -34.35 31.25 60.15
N ASN A 284 -34.16 32.04 59.09
CA ASN A 284 -35.03 33.18 58.72
C ASN A 284 -34.27 34.27 57.93
N GLN A 285 -34.94 34.83 56.92
CA GLN A 285 -34.75 36.16 56.29
C GLN A 285 -33.42 36.37 55.51
N GLY A 286 -33.38 36.85 54.26
CA GLY A 286 -34.26 37.76 53.55
C GLY A 286 -33.49 39.05 53.24
N VAL A 287 -33.60 39.53 51.99
CA VAL A 287 -33.27 40.87 51.47
C VAL A 287 -31.93 41.04 50.70
N LEU A 288 -32.10 41.19 49.38
CA LEU A 288 -31.27 41.82 48.33
C LEU A 288 -30.97 43.31 48.64
N PRO A 289 -30.03 44.00 47.98
CA PRO A 289 -29.59 43.83 46.59
C PRO A 289 -28.09 43.58 46.35
#